data_AF-A2BL37-F1
#
_entry.id   AF-A2BL37-F1
#
_cell.length_a   1.000
_cell.length_b   1.000
_cell.length_c   1.000
_cell.angle_alpha   90.00
_cell.angle_beta   90.00
_cell.angle_gamma   90.00
#
_symmetry.space_group_name_H-M   'P 1'
#
loop_
_entity.id
_entity.type
_entity.pdbx_description
1 polymer ?
#
loop_
_entity_poly.entity_id
_entity_poly.type
_entity_poly.pdbx_seq_one_letter_code
_entity_poly.pdbx_strand_id
1 'polypeptide(L)'
;MAASQPLVDLAQVANGALEEARKAIESGTFLVRVYALPRPRLKIRASKRLIEVDEGRMARLEYALFRAVSEAKAKNAKPTFKEYAELVGDYKAAAAYLATLWRMGYVVFDDNEKALKIYEAAVSLSQKGYERRIAKALDATFDLNLEVLQKLPHDDILCVYREGEYMCRYIVANCERSQAKAQVRALMDTVKAPKS
;
A
#
# COMPACT_ATOMS: atom_id res chain seq x y z
N MET A 1 -26.39 -16.39 -20.00
CA MET A 1 -25.20 -15.51 -20.03
C MET A 1 -24.86 -15.21 -18.58
N ALA A 2 -23.71 -15.66 -18.08
CA ALA A 2 -23.30 -15.30 -16.72
C ALA A 2 -23.04 -13.79 -16.71
N ALA A 3 -23.71 -13.04 -15.82
CA ALA A 3 -23.40 -11.63 -15.64
C ALA A 3 -21.91 -11.50 -15.28
N SER A 4 -21.18 -10.66 -16.00
CA SER A 4 -19.79 -10.37 -15.67
C SER A 4 -19.77 -9.79 -14.26
N GLN A 5 -19.03 -10.43 -13.36
CA GLN A 5 -18.89 -9.98 -11.97
C GLN A 5 -18.27 -8.57 -11.97
N PRO A 6 -18.79 -7.62 -11.16
CA PRO A 6 -18.21 -6.29 -11.08
C PRO A 6 -16.77 -6.36 -10.58
N LEU A 7 -15.90 -5.56 -11.18
CA LEU A 7 -14.47 -5.51 -10.88
C LEU A 7 -14.16 -4.30 -10.01
N VAL A 8 -13.52 -4.54 -8.87
CA VAL A 8 -12.93 -3.52 -8.01
C VAL A 8 -11.43 -3.49 -8.26
N ASP A 9 -10.98 -2.47 -8.97
CA ASP A 9 -9.56 -2.27 -9.25
C ASP A 9 -8.89 -1.46 -8.13
N LEU A 10 -7.92 -2.06 -7.45
CA LEU A 10 -7.24 -1.41 -6.32
C LEU A 10 -6.48 -0.15 -6.72
N ALA A 11 -5.93 -0.09 -7.95
CA ALA A 11 -5.26 1.11 -8.45
C ALA A 11 -6.28 2.24 -8.64
N GLN A 12 -7.48 1.92 -9.12
CA GLN A 12 -8.56 2.90 -9.27
C GLN A 12 -9.09 3.38 -7.92
N VAL A 13 -9.21 2.48 -6.94
CA VAL A 13 -9.58 2.85 -5.56
C VAL A 13 -8.54 3.79 -4.95
N ALA A 14 -7.26 3.50 -5.13
CA ALA A 14 -6.17 4.37 -4.72
C ALA A 14 -6.14 5.70 -5.50
N ASN A 15 -6.90 5.83 -6.60
CA ASN A 15 -7.09 7.08 -7.34
C ASN A 15 -8.39 7.82 -6.99
N GLY A 16 -9.16 7.33 -6.02
CA GLY A 16 -10.40 7.98 -5.56
C GLY A 16 -11.69 7.33 -6.04
N ALA A 17 -11.66 6.19 -6.75
CA ALA A 17 -12.87 5.44 -7.15
C ALA A 17 -13.47 4.60 -6.00
N LEU A 18 -13.57 5.19 -4.80
CA LEU A 18 -14.03 4.49 -3.59
C LEU A 18 -15.53 4.21 -3.61
N GLU A 19 -16.33 5.14 -4.13
CA GLU A 19 -17.79 4.98 -4.16
C GLU A 19 -18.21 3.95 -5.21
N GLU A 20 -17.53 3.88 -6.35
CA GLU A 20 -17.70 2.81 -7.34
C GLU A 20 -17.35 1.45 -6.76
N ALA A 21 -16.25 1.37 -5.99
CA ALA A 21 -15.87 0.15 -5.30
C ALA A 21 -16.92 -0.28 -4.26
N ARG A 22 -17.49 0.65 -3.49
CA ARG A 22 -18.57 0.34 -2.55
C ARG A 22 -19.80 -0.24 -3.25
N LYS A 23 -20.25 0.39 -4.34
CA LYS A 23 -21.39 -0.10 -5.14
C LYS A 23 -21.13 -1.50 -5.72
N ALA A 24 -19.92 -1.74 -6.24
CA ALA A 24 -19.52 -3.05 -6.73
C ALA A 24 -19.56 -4.11 -5.61
N ILE A 25 -19.12 -3.75 -4.40
CA ILE A 25 -19.14 -4.64 -3.24
C ILE A 25 -20.57 -4.95 -2.76
N GLU A 26 -21.46 -3.96 -2.79
CA GLU A 26 -22.88 -4.11 -2.42
C GLU A 26 -23.64 -5.09 -3.32
N SER A 27 -23.16 -5.35 -4.54
CA SER A 27 -23.74 -6.37 -5.44
C SER A 27 -23.62 -7.81 -4.91
N GLY A 28 -22.85 -8.02 -3.84
CA GLY A 28 -22.70 -9.31 -3.16
C GLY A 28 -21.50 -10.11 -3.68
N THR A 29 -21.39 -10.35 -4.99
CA THR A 29 -20.24 -11.09 -5.58
C THR A 29 -19.46 -10.18 -6.53
N PHE A 30 -18.16 -10.03 -6.30
CA PHE A 30 -17.30 -9.11 -7.03
C PHE A 30 -15.88 -9.66 -7.17
N LEU A 31 -15.12 -9.15 -8.14
CA LEU A 31 -13.71 -9.42 -8.32
C LEU A 31 -12.88 -8.27 -7.76
N VAL A 32 -11.76 -8.55 -7.10
CA VAL A 32 -10.79 -7.55 -6.66
C VAL A 32 -9.51 -7.75 -7.45
N ARG A 33 -9.09 -6.73 -8.21
CA ARG A 33 -7.80 -6.74 -8.90
C ARG A 33 -6.70 -6.24 -7.96
N VAL A 34 -5.70 -7.08 -7.74
CA VAL A 34 -4.51 -6.76 -6.93
C VAL A 34 -3.25 -6.85 -7.79
N TYR A 35 -2.22 -6.09 -7.43
CA TYR A 35 -1.02 -5.94 -8.25
C TYR A 35 0.21 -6.57 -7.59
N ALA A 36 1.07 -7.20 -8.38
CA ALA A 36 2.34 -7.76 -7.95
C ALA A 36 3.39 -6.64 -7.74
N LEU A 37 3.26 -5.88 -6.65
CA LEU A 37 4.28 -4.89 -6.28
C LEU A 37 5.65 -5.56 -6.07
N PRO A 38 6.75 -4.89 -6.43
CA PRO A 38 8.08 -5.44 -6.22
C PRO A 38 8.34 -5.62 -4.72
N ARG A 39 8.81 -6.82 -4.36
CA ARG A 39 9.24 -7.16 -2.99
C ARG A 39 10.75 -7.36 -2.91
N PRO A 40 11.55 -6.29 -2.98
CA PRO A 40 12.99 -6.39 -2.85
C PRO A 40 13.38 -6.79 -1.43
N ARG A 41 14.53 -7.44 -1.28
CA ARG A 41 15.10 -7.74 0.04
C ARG A 41 15.50 -6.44 0.75
N LEU A 42 14.63 -5.95 1.61
CA LEU A 42 14.88 -4.75 2.41
C LEU A 42 15.73 -5.10 3.63
N LYS A 43 16.80 -4.34 3.85
CA LYS A 43 17.64 -4.44 5.05
C LYS A 43 17.57 -3.14 5.81
N ILE A 44 17.16 -3.21 7.07
CA ILE A 44 17.06 -2.06 7.96
C ILE A 44 18.03 -2.22 9.13
N ARG A 45 18.54 -1.09 9.63
CA ARG A 45 19.39 -1.12 10.82
C ARG A 45 18.56 -1.03 12.09
N ALA A 46 18.63 -2.06 12.92
CA ALA A 46 18.08 -2.08 14.27
C ALA A 46 19.25 -2.06 15.28
N SER A 47 19.44 -0.92 15.96
CA SER A 47 20.56 -0.72 16.88
C SER A 47 21.91 -1.02 16.20
N LYS A 48 22.60 -2.09 16.61
CA LYS A 48 23.90 -2.54 16.09
C LYS A 48 23.83 -3.60 14.99
N ARG A 49 22.64 -4.06 14.59
CA ARG A 49 22.48 -5.14 13.59
C ARG A 49 21.69 -4.68 12.37
N LEU A 50 21.98 -5.29 11.23
CA LEU A 50 21.11 -5.21 10.05
C LEU A 50 20.11 -6.38 10.13
N ILE A 51 18.84 -6.06 9.98
CA ILE A 51 17.74 -7.01 9.98
C ILE A 51 17.10 -6.97 8.60
N GLU A 52 16.88 -8.13 8.02
CA GLU A 52 16.11 -8.28 6.79
C GLU A 52 14.62 -8.21 7.13
N VAL A 53 13.87 -7.48 6.33
CA VAL A 53 12.42 -7.36 6.47
C VAL A 53 11.79 -8.67 6.00
N ASP A 54 11.14 -9.38 6.92
CA ASP A 54 10.44 -10.63 6.62
C ASP A 54 9.14 -10.41 5.81
N GLU A 55 8.58 -11.49 5.28
CA GLU A 55 7.37 -11.48 4.46
C GLU A 55 6.16 -10.85 5.18
N GLY A 56 6.04 -11.08 6.49
CA GLY A 56 4.94 -10.52 7.29
C GLY A 56 5.04 -9.00 7.42
N ARG A 57 6.25 -8.47 7.59
CA ARG A 57 6.52 -7.03 7.58
C ARG A 57 6.32 -6.43 6.19
N MET A 58 6.73 -7.12 5.13
CA MET A 58 6.46 -6.69 3.75
C MET A 58 4.96 -6.57 3.48
N ALA A 59 4.17 -7.56 3.88
CA ALA A 59 2.71 -7.52 3.78
C ALA A 59 2.11 -6.33 4.56
N ARG A 60 2.67 -5.99 5.74
CA ARG A 60 2.23 -4.82 6.51
C ARG A 60 2.56 -3.50 5.81
N LEU A 61 3.75 -3.40 5.21
CA LEU A 61 4.18 -2.23 4.45
C LEU A 61 3.26 -1.97 3.24
N GLU A 62 2.85 -3.02 2.54
CA GLU A 62 1.91 -2.94 1.41
C GLU A 62 0.49 -2.60 1.84
N TYR A 63 0.00 -3.24 2.90
CA TYR A 63 -1.29 -2.92 3.50
C TYR A 63 -1.36 -1.43 3.85
N ALA A 64 -0.36 -0.92 4.57
CA ALA A 64 -0.30 0.48 4.97
C ALA A 64 -0.22 1.43 3.77
N LEU A 65 0.46 1.04 2.68
CA LEU A 65 0.62 1.86 1.48
C LEU A 65 -0.74 2.12 0.82
N PHE A 66 -1.46 1.05 0.47
CA PHE A 66 -2.77 1.19 -0.17
C PHE A 66 -3.81 1.82 0.76
N ARG A 67 -3.77 1.48 2.05
CA ARG A 67 -4.66 2.06 3.05
C ARG A 67 -4.46 3.56 3.19
N ALA A 68 -3.21 4.02 3.38
CA ALA A 68 -2.89 5.43 3.54
C ALA A 68 -3.32 6.26 2.32
N VAL A 69 -3.00 5.78 1.11
CA VAL A 69 -3.35 6.46 -0.14
C VAL A 69 -4.86 6.54 -0.31
N SER A 70 -5.57 5.42 -0.16
CA SER A 70 -7.02 5.38 -0.35
C SER A 70 -7.78 6.22 0.69
N GLU A 71 -7.37 6.17 1.96
CA GLU A 71 -7.96 7.00 3.03
C GLU A 71 -7.71 8.50 2.82
N ALA A 72 -6.53 8.88 2.34
CA ALA A 72 -6.23 10.28 2.04
C ALA A 72 -7.05 10.78 0.83
N LYS A 73 -7.18 9.96 -0.22
CA LYS A 73 -7.97 10.28 -1.42
C LYS A 73 -9.45 10.45 -1.09
N ALA A 74 -10.00 9.62 -0.20
CA ALA A 74 -11.36 9.78 0.31
C ALA A 74 -11.63 11.17 0.91
N LYS A 75 -10.57 11.84 1.41
CA LYS A 75 -10.60 13.17 2.02
C LYS A 75 -10.10 14.27 1.07
N ASN A 76 -9.95 13.98 -0.23
CA ASN A 76 -9.34 14.87 -1.23
C ASN A 76 -7.92 15.34 -0.84
N ALA A 77 -7.15 14.48 -0.20
CA ALA A 77 -5.79 14.75 0.25
C ALA A 77 -4.79 13.70 -0.30
N LYS A 78 -3.51 13.90 0.00
CA LYS A 78 -2.44 12.92 -0.22
C LYS A 78 -1.91 12.44 1.13
N PRO A 79 -1.54 11.16 1.26
CA PRO A 79 -0.93 10.67 2.49
C PRO A 79 0.44 11.31 2.71
N THR A 80 0.75 11.57 3.97
CA THR A 80 2.09 11.94 4.41
C THR A 80 2.91 10.69 4.73
N PHE A 81 4.24 10.80 4.66
CA PHE A 81 5.14 9.76 5.12
C PHE A 81 4.84 9.35 6.57
N LYS A 82 4.54 10.32 7.45
CA LYS A 82 4.22 10.08 8.85
C LYS A 82 3.00 9.17 9.02
N GLU A 83 1.88 9.48 8.36
CA GLU A 83 0.65 8.67 8.45
C GLU A 83 0.89 7.23 7.98
N TYR A 84 1.61 7.08 6.86
CA TYR A 84 2.02 5.79 6.37
C TYR A 84 2.88 5.02 7.38
N ALA A 85 3.91 5.66 7.95
CA ALA A 85 4.82 5.05 8.89
C ALA A 85 4.13 4.66 10.23
N GLU A 86 3.13 5.43 10.66
CA GLU A 86 2.29 5.11 11.82
C GLU A 86 1.44 3.87 11.58
N LEU A 87 0.83 3.73 10.39
CA LEU A 87 0.09 2.52 10.01
C LEU A 87 0.99 1.27 9.97
N VAL A 88 2.25 1.42 9.56
CA VAL A 88 3.24 0.33 9.56
C VAL A 88 3.67 -0.04 10.99
N GLY A 89 3.84 0.96 11.86
CA GLY A 89 4.41 0.80 13.21
C GLY A 89 5.93 0.62 13.23
N ASP A 90 6.62 0.78 12.09
CA ASP A 90 8.07 0.71 11.95
C ASP A 90 8.53 1.74 10.91
N TYR A 91 8.96 2.91 11.39
CA TYR A 91 9.34 4.03 10.53
C TYR A 91 10.56 3.72 9.65
N LYS A 92 11.47 2.84 10.08
CA LYS A 92 12.66 2.50 9.29
C LYS A 92 12.31 1.60 8.12
N ALA A 93 11.48 0.58 8.38
CA ALA A 93 10.94 -0.27 7.34
C ALA A 93 10.11 0.55 6.35
N ALA A 94 9.27 1.47 6.86
CA ALA A 94 8.48 2.38 6.04
C ALA A 94 9.35 3.24 5.12
N ALA A 95 10.39 3.89 5.66
CA ALA A 95 11.33 4.69 4.88
C ALA A 95 12.04 3.86 3.81
N ALA A 96 12.53 2.67 4.17
CA ALA A 96 13.21 1.78 3.22
C ALA A 96 12.31 1.33 2.07
N TYR A 97 11.07 0.98 2.38
CA TYR A 97 10.12 0.53 1.36
C TYR A 97 9.69 1.67 0.43
N LEU A 98 9.23 2.80 0.97
CA LEU A 98 8.83 3.95 0.13
C LEU A 98 9.98 4.49 -0.70
N ALA A 99 11.19 4.59 -0.14
CA ALA A 99 12.36 5.01 -0.89
C ALA A 99 12.66 4.05 -2.05
N THR A 100 12.45 2.74 -1.85
CA THR A 100 12.65 1.75 -2.90
C THR A 100 11.58 1.88 -4.00
N LEU A 101 10.30 1.98 -3.62
CA LEU A 101 9.22 2.18 -4.58
C LEU A 101 9.36 3.48 -5.37
N TRP A 102 9.79 4.56 -4.72
CA TRP A 102 10.10 5.83 -5.38
C TRP A 102 11.22 5.69 -6.40
N ARG A 103 12.33 5.05 -6.02
CA ARG A 103 13.45 4.80 -6.93
C ARG A 103 13.08 3.92 -8.13
N MET A 104 12.08 3.06 -7.97
CA MET A 104 11.55 2.21 -9.04
C MET A 104 10.40 2.89 -9.82
N GLY A 105 9.98 4.08 -9.42
CA GLY A 105 8.95 4.87 -10.10
C GLY A 105 7.49 4.51 -9.76
N TYR A 106 7.25 3.64 -8.77
CA TYR A 106 5.88 3.27 -8.33
C TYR A 106 5.26 4.28 -7.38
N VAL A 107 6.09 5.07 -6.70
CA VAL A 107 5.65 6.16 -5.82
C VAL A 107 6.23 7.46 -6.34
N VAL A 108 5.43 8.52 -6.32
CA VAL A 108 5.85 9.88 -6.64
C VAL A 108 5.68 10.73 -5.40
N PHE A 109 6.71 11.51 -5.06
CA PHE A 109 6.65 12.52 -4.02
C PHE A 109 6.41 13.89 -4.65
N ASP A 110 5.64 14.74 -3.98
CA ASP A 110 5.44 16.12 -4.43
C ASP A 110 6.71 16.97 -4.29
N ASP A 111 7.53 16.63 -3.30
CA ASP A 111 8.80 17.27 -3.00
C ASP A 111 9.95 16.27 -3.13
N ASN A 112 10.75 16.44 -4.18
CA ASN A 112 11.90 15.59 -4.47
C ASN A 112 13.01 15.72 -3.41
N GLU A 113 13.16 16.86 -2.75
CA GLU A 113 14.15 17.02 -1.68
C GLU A 113 13.74 16.18 -0.47
N LYS A 114 12.45 16.17 -0.12
CA LYS A 114 11.94 15.30 0.95
C LYS A 114 12.02 13.82 0.59
N ALA A 115 11.74 13.45 -0.66
CA ALA A 115 11.95 12.09 -1.15
C ALA A 115 13.40 11.65 -0.96
N LEU A 116 14.35 12.52 -1.32
CA LEU A 116 15.78 12.28 -1.10
C LEU A 116 16.11 12.14 0.38
N LYS A 117 15.51 12.94 1.27
CA LYS A 117 15.71 12.79 2.73
C LYS A 117 15.21 11.45 3.27
N ILE A 118 14.08 10.95 2.77
CA ILE A 118 13.57 9.61 3.11
C ILE A 118 14.54 8.53 2.61
N TYR A 119 15.04 8.65 1.39
CA TYR A 119 16.04 7.73 0.85
C TYR A 119 17.34 7.74 1.65
N GLU A 120 17.91 8.91 1.93
CA GLU A 120 19.12 9.05 2.74
C GLU A 120 18.90 8.51 4.18
N ALA A 121 17.70 8.66 4.74
CA ALA A 121 17.35 8.07 6.02
C ALA A 121 17.33 6.54 5.94
N ALA A 122 16.67 5.97 4.91
CA ALA A 122 16.56 4.54 4.70
C ALA A 122 17.92 3.84 4.61
N VAL A 123 18.91 4.47 3.96
CA VAL A 123 20.26 3.92 3.82
C VAL A 123 21.21 4.30 4.97
N SER A 124 20.74 5.09 5.95
CA SER A 124 21.60 5.58 7.04
C SER A 124 22.02 4.44 7.98
N LEU A 125 23.35 4.27 8.11
CA LEU A 125 23.93 3.32 9.05
C LEU A 125 23.97 3.83 10.51
N SER A 126 23.66 5.11 10.76
CA SER A 126 23.61 5.68 12.11
C SER A 126 22.19 6.03 12.52
N GLN A 127 21.86 5.77 13.79
CA GLN A 127 20.56 6.13 14.38
C GLN A 127 20.33 7.65 14.34
N LYS A 128 21.31 8.43 14.82
CA LYS A 128 21.26 9.90 14.81
C LYS A 128 21.12 10.47 13.40
N GLY A 129 21.84 9.90 12.43
CA GLY A 129 21.73 10.29 11.03
C GLY A 129 20.38 9.95 10.42
N TYR A 130 19.77 8.83 10.83
CA TYR A 130 18.41 8.46 10.43
C TYR A 130 17.41 9.49 10.98
N GLU A 131 17.41 9.72 12.30
CA GLU A 131 16.48 10.63 12.99
C GLU A 131 16.53 12.05 12.43
N ARG A 132 17.73 12.59 12.22
CA ARG A 132 17.90 13.95 11.69
C ARG A 132 17.31 14.12 10.29
N ARG A 133 17.38 13.09 9.45
CA ARG A 133 16.90 13.15 8.06
C ARG A 133 15.41 12.91 7.98
N ILE A 134 14.93 11.89 8.69
CA ILE A 134 13.51 11.55 8.65
C ILE A 134 12.65 12.66 9.25
N ALA A 135 13.13 13.35 10.29
CA ALA A 135 12.45 14.49 10.89
C ALA A 135 12.18 15.64 9.91
N LYS A 136 12.98 15.76 8.83
CA LYS A 136 12.81 16.79 7.79
C LYS A 136 11.84 16.39 6.68
N ALA A 137 11.33 15.16 6.70
CA ALA A 137 10.51 14.60 5.65
C ALA A 137 9.27 13.84 6.18
N LEU A 138 8.91 14.05 7.45
CA LEU A 138 7.71 13.44 8.04
C LEU A 138 6.43 13.89 7.32
N ASP A 139 6.39 15.14 6.90
CA ASP A 139 5.29 15.77 6.18
C ASP A 139 5.39 15.60 4.65
N ALA A 140 6.31 14.77 4.16
CA ALA A 140 6.44 14.49 2.73
C ALA A 140 5.16 13.81 2.23
N THR A 141 4.45 14.47 1.31
CA THR A 141 3.28 13.90 0.64
C THR A 141 3.71 13.07 -0.56
N PHE A 142 2.99 11.98 -0.79
CA PHE A 142 3.26 11.08 -1.89
C PHE A 142 1.98 10.52 -2.50
N ASP A 143 2.10 9.95 -3.69
CA ASP A 143 1.02 9.27 -4.41
C ASP A 143 1.56 8.03 -5.14
N LEU A 144 0.66 7.15 -5.57
CA LEU A 144 1.01 6.01 -6.43
C LEU A 144 1.09 6.47 -7.89
N ASN A 145 2.12 6.01 -8.60
CA ASN A 145 2.20 6.19 -10.04
C ASN A 145 1.30 5.16 -10.74
N LEU A 146 0.06 5.55 -11.03
CA LEU A 146 -0.96 4.66 -11.58
C LEU A 146 -0.59 4.08 -12.95
N GLU A 147 0.03 4.89 -13.81
CA GLU A 147 0.46 4.44 -15.14
C GLU A 147 1.48 3.30 -15.05
N VAL A 148 2.34 3.32 -14.03
CA VAL A 148 3.34 2.27 -13.78
C VAL A 148 2.70 1.10 -13.06
N LEU A 149 1.83 1.37 -12.07
CA LEU A 149 1.15 0.34 -11.28
C LEU A 149 0.28 -0.57 -12.16
N GLN A 150 -0.48 0.01 -13.09
CA GLN A 150 -1.38 -0.74 -13.99
C GLN A 150 -0.65 -1.64 -14.99
N LYS A 151 0.66 -1.44 -15.18
CA LYS A 151 1.49 -2.28 -16.05
C LYS A 151 2.06 -3.51 -15.32
N LEU A 152 1.87 -3.60 -13.99
CA LEU A 152 2.33 -4.77 -13.22
C LEU A 152 1.48 -6.01 -13.52
N PRO A 153 2.05 -7.21 -13.35
CA PRO A 153 1.26 -8.43 -13.22
C PRO A 153 0.20 -8.24 -12.13
N HIS A 154 -0.99 -8.78 -12.36
CA HIS A 154 -2.10 -8.67 -11.44
C HIS A 154 -2.87 -9.98 -11.34
N ASP A 155 -3.59 -10.13 -10.23
CA ASP A 155 -4.54 -11.22 -10.01
C ASP A 155 -5.93 -10.66 -9.74
N ASP A 156 -6.94 -11.34 -10.28
CA ASP A 156 -8.34 -11.05 -9.97
C ASP A 156 -8.83 -12.07 -8.92
N ILE A 157 -9.19 -11.57 -7.74
CA ILE A 157 -9.60 -12.35 -6.58
C ILE A 157 -11.12 -12.31 -6.45
N LEU A 158 -11.78 -13.46 -6.46
CA LEU A 158 -13.22 -13.53 -6.24
C LEU A 158 -13.54 -13.28 -4.77
N CYS A 159 -14.34 -12.26 -4.49
CA CYS A 159 -14.83 -11.94 -3.17
C CYS A 159 -16.37 -12.00 -3.13
N VAL A 160 -16.89 -12.45 -1.99
CA VAL A 160 -18.31 -12.52 -1.71
C VAL A 160 -18.57 -11.83 -0.37
N TYR A 161 -19.52 -10.92 -0.33
CA TYR A 161 -20.06 -10.35 0.90
C TYR A 161 -21.29 -11.17 1.33
N ARG A 162 -21.21 -11.81 2.49
CA ARG A 162 -22.30 -12.62 3.04
C ARG A 162 -22.28 -12.51 4.56
N GLU A 163 -23.47 -12.34 5.16
CA GLU A 163 -23.64 -12.35 6.63
C GLU A 163 -22.76 -11.33 7.38
N GLY A 164 -22.44 -10.19 6.76
CA GLY A 164 -21.58 -9.16 7.36
C GLY A 164 -20.08 -9.40 7.19
N GLU A 165 -19.69 -10.47 6.49
CA GLU A 165 -18.30 -10.86 6.29
C GLU A 165 -17.90 -10.89 4.81
N TYR A 166 -16.62 -10.57 4.54
CA TYR A 166 -16.01 -10.67 3.22
C TYR A 166 -15.23 -11.98 3.11
N MET A 167 -15.65 -12.85 2.19
CA MET A 167 -14.98 -14.11 1.88
C MET A 167 -14.32 -14.03 0.51
N CYS A 168 -12.99 -14.08 0.46
CA CYS A 168 -12.24 -14.00 -0.79
C CYS A 168 -11.52 -15.32 -1.11
N ARG A 169 -11.59 -15.74 -2.37
CA ARG A 169 -10.98 -16.96 -2.91
C ARG A 169 -10.05 -16.63 -4.07
N TYR A 170 -8.89 -17.27 -4.08
CA TYR A 170 -7.93 -17.20 -5.18
C TYR A 170 -8.42 -18.08 -6.32
N ILE A 171 -8.39 -17.54 -7.53
CA ILE A 171 -8.76 -18.28 -8.74
C ILE A 171 -7.49 -18.77 -9.45
N VAL A 172 -6.51 -17.89 -9.66
CA VAL A 172 -5.18 -18.14 -10.26
C VAL A 172 -4.18 -17.17 -9.60
N ALA A 173 -2.88 -17.52 -9.51
CA ALA A 173 -1.89 -16.70 -8.79
C ALA A 173 -0.67 -16.33 -9.65
N ASN A 174 -0.49 -15.03 -9.87
CA ASN A 174 0.74 -14.38 -10.32
C ASN A 174 1.42 -13.60 -9.17
N CYS A 175 0.65 -13.19 -8.15
CA CYS A 175 1.11 -12.47 -6.97
C CYS A 175 1.37 -13.43 -5.80
N GLU A 176 2.28 -13.07 -4.89
CA GLU A 176 2.43 -13.78 -3.62
C GLU A 176 1.14 -13.70 -2.80
N ARG A 177 0.73 -14.83 -2.18
CA ARG A 177 -0.54 -14.90 -1.43
C ARG A 177 -0.61 -13.90 -0.27
N SER A 178 0.53 -13.61 0.39
CA SER A 178 0.58 -12.63 1.48
C SER A 178 0.37 -11.20 0.98
N GLN A 179 0.86 -10.87 -0.22
CA GLN A 179 0.69 -9.57 -0.88
C GLN A 179 -0.76 -9.32 -1.26
N ALA A 180 -1.36 -10.29 -1.96
CA ALA A 180 -2.75 -10.24 -2.35
C ALA A 180 -3.68 -10.12 -1.12
N LYS A 181 -3.39 -10.86 -0.04
CA LYS A 181 -4.11 -10.70 1.25
C LYS A 181 -3.97 -9.31 1.84
N ALA A 182 -2.78 -8.72 1.83
CA ALA A 182 -2.54 -7.38 2.36
C ALA A 182 -3.33 -6.32 1.60
N GLN A 183 -3.34 -6.41 0.28
CA GLN A 183 -4.07 -5.51 -0.63
C GLN A 183 -5.58 -5.62 -0.48
N VAL A 184 -6.13 -6.83 -0.49
CA VAL A 184 -7.56 -7.05 -0.22
C VAL A 184 -7.95 -6.51 1.15
N ARG A 185 -7.14 -6.77 2.18
CA ARG A 185 -7.40 -6.25 3.52
C ARG A 185 -7.40 -4.72 3.57
N ALA A 186 -6.44 -4.07 2.90
CA ALA A 186 -6.39 -2.61 2.82
C ALA A 186 -7.68 -2.05 2.21
N LEU A 187 -8.12 -2.61 1.08
CA LEU A 187 -9.40 -2.24 0.46
C LEU A 187 -10.56 -2.40 1.45
N MET A 188 -10.72 -3.60 2.04
CA MET A 188 -11.84 -3.88 2.95
C MET A 188 -11.86 -2.95 4.15
N ASP A 189 -10.71 -2.63 4.74
CA ASP A 189 -10.64 -1.71 5.88
C ASP A 189 -10.96 -0.27 5.45
N THR A 190 -10.61 0.15 4.22
CA THR A 190 -10.95 1.48 3.69
C THR A 190 -12.43 1.62 3.34
N VAL A 191 -13.06 0.60 2.73
CA VAL A 191 -14.49 0.67 2.41
C VAL A 191 -15.39 0.52 3.64
N LYS A 192 -14.93 -0.19 4.69
CA LYS A 192 -15.63 -0.34 5.98
C LYS A 192 -15.60 0.92 6.88
N ALA A 193 -15.52 2.13 6.32
CA ALA A 193 -15.30 3.39 7.06
C ALA A 193 -16.01 3.42 8.45
N PRO A 194 -15.31 3.89 9.49
CA PRO A 194 -15.60 3.60 10.90
C PRO A 194 -17.05 3.91 11.23
N LYS A 195 -17.68 3.06 12.03
CA LYS A 195 -18.91 3.45 12.74
C LYS A 195 -18.61 4.77 13.45
N SER A 196 -19.21 5.84 12.94
CA SER A 196 -19.33 7.14 13.61
C SER A 196 -19.93 6.96 15.00
#